data_AF-A0A496B5T7-F1
#
_entry.id   AF-A0A496B5T7-F1
#
_cell.length_a   1.000
_cell.length_b   1.000
_cell.length_c   1.000
_cell.angle_alpha   90.00
_cell.angle_beta   90.00
_cell.angle_gamma   90.00
#
_symmetry.space_group_name_H-M   'P 1'
#
loop_
_entity.id
_entity.type
_entity.pdbx_description
1 polymer ?
#
loop_
_entity_poly.entity_id
_entity_poly.type
_entity_poly.pdbx_seq_one_letter_code
_entity_poly.pdbx_strand_id
1 'polypeptide(L)' 'MPRKNKILNIGDTAPLFTLPSHQRVEVSLETYRGTQNVVLTFFRGTW' A
#
# COMPACT_ATOMS: atom_id res chain seq x y z
N MET A 1 -4.73 -16.23 8.95
CA MET A 1 -5.80 -16.48 7.97
C MET A 1 -5.56 -15.61 6.76
N PRO A 2 -5.29 -16.14 5.56
CA PRO A 2 -5.18 -15.29 4.37
C PRO A 2 -6.56 -14.66 4.16
N ARG A 3 -6.62 -13.33 4.10
CA ARG A 3 -7.89 -12.61 3.94
C ARG A 3 -8.52 -13.03 2.61
N LYS A 4 -9.82 -13.34 2.64
CA LYS A 4 -10.72 -13.45 1.48
C LYS A 4 -10.30 -12.36 0.47
N ASN A 5 -9.95 -12.71 -0.76
CA ASN A 5 -9.53 -11.75 -1.79
C ASN A 5 -10.64 -10.69 -1.97
N LYS A 6 -10.56 -9.60 -1.21
CA LYS A 6 -11.46 -8.47 -1.36
C LYS A 6 -10.89 -7.65 -2.51
N ILE A 7 -11.49 -7.81 -3.67
CA ILE A 7 -11.23 -6.96 -4.82
C ILE A 7 -11.51 -5.52 -4.37
N LEU A 8 -10.49 -4.65 -4.47
CA LEU A 8 -10.64 -3.22 -4.22
C LEU A 8 -11.21 -2.57 -5.47
N ASN A 9 -12.25 -1.77 -5.30
CA ASN A 9 -12.87 -0.99 -6.36
C ASN A 9 -12.56 0.51 -6.20
N ILE A 10 -12.81 1.28 -7.25
CA ILE A 10 -12.68 2.74 -7.21
C ILE A 10 -13.66 3.31 -6.17
N GLY A 11 -13.19 4.23 -5.34
CA GLY A 11 -13.96 4.82 -4.23
C GLY A 11 -13.84 4.07 -2.91
N ASP A 12 -13.30 2.84 -2.91
CA ASP A 12 -12.99 2.14 -1.67
C ASP A 12 -11.88 2.86 -0.91
N THR A 13 -11.98 2.87 0.42
CA THR A 13 -10.87 3.32 1.26
C THR A 13 -9.70 2.34 1.12
N ALA A 14 -8.55 2.87 0.67
CA ALA A 14 -7.32 2.09 0.55
C ALA A 14 -6.92 1.46 1.90
N PRO A 15 -6.58 0.15 1.94
CA PRO A 15 -6.13 -0.50 3.17
C PRO A 15 -4.86 0.14 3.71
N LEU A 16 -4.81 0.34 5.03
CA LEU A 16 -3.58 0.77 5.69
C LEU A 16 -2.50 -0.31 5.55
N PHE A 17 -1.29 0.16 5.28
CA PHE A 17 -0.08 -0.66 5.27
C PHE A 17 1.08 0.14 5.85
N THR A 18 2.01 -0.60 6.45
CA THR A 18 3.34 -0.14 6.78
C THR A 18 4.30 -1.22 6.28
N LEU A 19 5.19 -0.85 5.37
CA LEU A 19 6.13 -1.78 4.73
C LEU A 19 7.54 -1.20 4.73
N PRO A 20 8.58 -2.04 4.83
CA PRO A 20 9.96 -1.58 4.71
C PRO A 20 10.27 -1.22 3.25
N SER A 21 10.96 -0.09 3.07
CA SER A 21 11.56 0.27 1.78
C SER A 21 12.89 -0.47 1.55
N HIS A 22 13.44 -0.35 0.33
CA HIS A 22 14.79 -0.85 0.01
C HIS A 22 15.89 -0.23 0.88
N GLN A 23 15.64 0.95 1.45
CA GLN A 23 16.57 1.64 2.36
C GLN A 23 16.37 1.22 3.82
N ARG A 24 15.51 0.23 4.10
CA ARG A 24 15.11 -0.22 5.45
C ARG A 24 14.41 0.86 6.29
N VAL A 25 13.90 1.90 5.64
CA VAL A 25 13.02 2.90 6.26
C VAL A 25 11.58 2.44 6.12
N GLU A 26 10.80 2.53 7.19
CA GLU A 26 9.38 2.22 7.16
C GLU A 26 8.59 3.25 6.35
N VAL A 27 7.68 2.76 5.51
CA VAL A 27 6.77 3.58 4.72
C VAL A 27 5.34 3.19 5.09
N SER A 28 4.60 4.15 5.65
CA SER A 28 3.18 4.00 6.00
C SER A 28 2.31 4.82 5.07
N LEU A 29 1.18 4.26 4.63
CA LEU A 29 0.16 5.01 3.87
C LEU A 29 -0.43 6.17 4.68
N GLU A 30 -0.52 6.02 6.00
CA GLU A 30 -1.13 7.00 6.88
C GLU A 30 -0.40 8.35 6.83
N THR A 31 0.93 8.33 6.73
CA THR A 31 1.78 9.52 6.65
C THR A 31 1.47 10.43 5.45
N TYR A 32 0.92 9.85 4.37
CA TYR A 32 0.63 10.56 3.12
C TYR A 32 -0.83 10.99 3.00
N ARG A 33 -1.69 10.55 3.92
CA ARG A 33 -3.13 10.77 3.82
C ARG A 33 -3.46 12.25 4.02
N GLY A 34 -4.12 12.84 3.03
CA GLY A 34 -4.52 14.26 3.07
C GLY A 34 -3.39 15.25 2.80
N THR A 35 -2.16 14.78 2.60
CA THR A 35 -1.01 15.65 2.27
C THR A 35 -0.65 15.55 0.79
N GLN A 36 -0.70 14.35 0.21
CA GLN A 36 -0.42 14.13 -1.21
C GLN A 36 -1.10 12.88 -1.76
N ASN A 37 -1.25 12.83 -3.09
CA ASN A 37 -1.73 11.65 -3.79
C ASN A 37 -0.64 10.57 -3.83
N VAL A 38 -1.02 9.31 -3.63
CA VAL A 38 -0.10 8.16 -3.63
C VAL A 38 -0.45 7.22 -4.77
N VAL A 39 0.55 6.86 -5.58
CA VAL A 39 0.43 5.86 -6.64
C VAL A 39 1.10 4.57 -6.17
N LEU A 40 0.36 3.47 -6.17
CA LEU A 40 0.88 2.14 -5.80
C LEU A 40 1.08 1.28 -7.04
N THR A 41 2.29 0.74 -7.20
CA THR A 41 2.65 -0.18 -8.27
C THR A 41 2.98 -1.56 -7.69
N PHE A 42 2.29 -2.60 -8.16
CA PHE A 42 2.49 -3.98 -7.72
C PHE A 42 3.22 -4.78 -8.80
N PHE A 43 4.30 -5.46 -8.41
CA PHE A 43 5.11 -6.29 -9.31
C PHE A 43 5.17 -7.73 -8.78
N ARG A 44 5.18 -8.73 -9.67
CA ARG A 44 5.34 -10.14 -9.30
C ARG A 44 6.82 -10.45 -9.11
N GLY A 45 7.38 -10.07 -7.96
CA GLY A 45 8.77 -10.32 -7.61
C GLY A 45 9.77 -9.53 -8.47
N THR A 46 10.86 -9.11 -7.84
CA THR A 46 12.05 -8.58 -8.51
C THR A 46 13.06 -9.72 -8.59
N TRP A 47 13.64 -9.95 -9.77
CA TRP A 47 14.88 -10.73 -9.90
C TRP A 47 16.03 -10.02 -9.18
#